data_AF-A0A937R662-F1
#
_entry.id   AF-A0A937R662-F1
#
_cell.length_a   1.000
_cell.length_b   1.000
_cell.length_c   1.000
_cell.angle_alpha   90.00
_cell.angle_beta   90.00
_cell.angle_gamma   90.00
#
_symmetry.space_group_name_H-M   'P 1'
#
loop_
_entity.id
_entity.type
_entity.pdbx_description
1 polymer ?
#
loop_
_entity_poly.entity_id
_entity_poly.type
_entity_poly.pdbx_seq_one_letter_code
_entity_poly.pdbx_strand_id
1 'polypeptide(L)'
;MTPDPHATPDGAVAGSYRDPTGYVFWRQGRLFRSVDAEGLAVLDGLWASGLLPRLIDRGLIVGTHKVDEPEMLGALRAEHAGHAGFLEHQVLPTITYPYEWTVSMLADAGTHTLDLQIQLLDAGCALKDATAYNIQFAQSRPIFIDLTSIERPQRLDLWFALGQFMQMFLYPLLLTRYRGWDLRSYFRPSIGGRSIEEVARSFGWLGRLRPALLLDLTLPLWLHRWAEKGQRAKRDVL
;
A
#
# COMPACT_ATOMS: atom_id res chain seq x y z
N MET A 1 -19.67 -8.90 26.88
CA MET A 1 -18.36 -9.12 27.50
C MET A 1 -17.47 -8.00 27.00
N THR A 2 -17.42 -6.88 27.73
CA THR A 2 -16.60 -5.72 27.36
C THR A 2 -15.13 -6.12 27.53
N PRO A 3 -14.30 -6.01 26.49
CA PRO A 3 -12.88 -6.29 26.64
C PRO A 3 -12.28 -5.30 27.66
N ASP A 4 -11.47 -5.82 28.57
CA ASP A 4 -10.75 -5.04 29.57
C ASP A 4 -9.83 -4.04 28.86
N PRO A 5 -9.98 -2.71 29.07
CA PRO A 5 -9.14 -1.69 28.43
C PRO A 5 -7.67 -1.74 28.89
N HIS A 6 -7.32 -2.54 29.91
CA HIS A 6 -5.96 -2.77 30.36
C HIS A 6 -5.37 -4.11 29.95
N ALA A 7 -6.13 -4.96 29.23
CA ALA A 7 -5.56 -6.18 28.67
C ALA A 7 -4.52 -5.81 27.62
N THR A 8 -3.26 -6.20 27.85
CA THR A 8 -2.22 -6.11 26.82
C THR A 8 -2.69 -6.94 25.63
N PRO A 9 -2.85 -6.34 24.45
CA PRO A 9 -3.27 -7.09 23.28
C PRO A 9 -2.24 -8.18 22.99
N ASP A 10 -2.74 -9.36 22.67
CA ASP A 10 -1.95 -10.55 22.37
C ASP A 10 -2.68 -11.36 21.28
N GLY A 11 -1.93 -11.95 20.35
CA GLY A 11 -2.47 -12.70 19.22
C GLY A 11 -2.69 -11.89 17.93
N ALA A 12 -3.50 -12.44 17.01
CA ALA A 12 -3.64 -11.89 15.66
C ALA A 12 -4.34 -10.51 15.64
N VAL A 13 -3.86 -9.60 14.79
CA VAL A 13 -4.50 -8.30 14.55
C VAL A 13 -5.70 -8.47 13.62
N ALA A 14 -6.86 -7.93 13.98
CA ALA A 14 -8.04 -7.94 13.12
C ALA A 14 -7.73 -7.24 11.77
N GLY A 15 -7.94 -7.95 10.66
CA GLY A 15 -7.62 -7.47 9.31
C GLY A 15 -6.26 -7.90 8.77
N SER A 16 -5.39 -8.51 9.60
CA SER A 16 -4.18 -9.17 9.13
C SER A 16 -4.47 -10.67 8.93
N TYR A 17 -4.64 -11.10 7.68
CA TYR A 17 -4.76 -12.51 7.36
C TYR A 17 -3.38 -13.16 7.43
N ARG A 18 -3.29 -14.41 7.90
CA ARG A 18 -2.03 -15.17 7.91
C ARG A 18 -1.63 -15.50 6.48
N ASP A 19 -0.90 -14.60 5.85
CA ASP A 19 -0.28 -14.79 4.54
C ASP A 19 1.14 -15.38 4.72
N PRO A 20 1.57 -16.34 3.89
CA PRO A 20 2.95 -16.83 3.88
C PRO A 20 4.02 -15.75 3.64
N THR A 21 3.66 -14.61 3.05
CA THR A 21 4.57 -13.47 2.80
C THR A 21 4.77 -12.57 4.02
N GLY A 22 3.84 -12.60 4.99
CA GLY A 22 3.92 -11.84 6.24
C GLY A 22 2.57 -11.45 6.81
N TYR A 23 2.47 -11.37 8.14
CA TYR A 23 1.28 -10.87 8.84
C TYR A 23 1.65 -10.14 10.13
N VAL A 24 0.71 -9.37 10.66
CA VAL A 24 0.86 -8.52 11.83
C VAL A 24 0.15 -9.15 13.03
N PHE A 25 0.83 -9.16 14.18
CA PHE A 25 0.32 -9.76 15.41
C PHE A 25 0.81 -8.97 16.63
N TRP A 26 0.03 -9.05 17.69
CA TRP A 26 0.39 -8.52 19.00
C TRP A 26 1.11 -9.59 19.81
N ARG A 27 2.12 -9.17 20.58
CA ARG A 27 2.74 -9.99 21.62
C ARG A 27 3.17 -9.09 22.77
N GLN A 28 2.68 -9.37 23.97
CA GLN A 28 3.01 -8.59 25.18
C GLN A 28 2.79 -7.07 25.00
N GLY A 29 1.74 -6.67 24.27
CA GLY A 29 1.44 -5.26 24.00
C GLY A 29 2.36 -4.58 22.97
N ARG A 30 3.29 -5.31 22.34
CA ARG A 30 4.11 -4.85 21.21
C ARG A 30 3.52 -5.37 19.89
N LEU A 31 3.65 -4.57 18.83
CA LEU A 31 3.11 -4.90 17.51
C LEU A 31 4.24 -5.42 16.61
N PHE A 32 4.11 -6.67 16.18
CA PHE A 32 5.10 -7.32 15.33
C PHE A 32 4.54 -7.66 13.96
N ARG A 33 5.42 -7.73 12.98
CA ARG A 33 5.15 -8.22 11.63
C ARG A 33 6.14 -9.31 11.28
N SER A 34 5.64 -10.46 10.80
CA SER A 34 6.47 -11.49 10.21
C SER A 34 6.84 -11.13 8.76
N VAL A 35 8.03 -11.53 8.34
CA VAL A 35 8.56 -11.25 6.99
C VAL A 35 9.19 -12.51 6.43
N ASP A 36 8.96 -12.77 5.14
CA ASP A 36 9.61 -13.84 4.40
C ASP A 36 11.10 -13.53 4.08
N ALA A 37 11.80 -14.49 3.49
CA ALA A 37 13.24 -14.36 3.24
C ALA A 37 13.57 -13.28 2.19
N GLU A 38 12.71 -13.14 1.18
CA GLU A 38 12.90 -12.17 0.10
C GLU A 38 12.70 -10.74 0.61
N GLY A 39 11.57 -10.49 1.29
CA GLY A 39 11.28 -9.21 1.92
C GLY A 39 12.34 -8.82 2.94
N LEU A 40 12.81 -9.77 3.76
CA LEU A 40 13.87 -9.49 4.73
C LEU A 40 15.16 -9.05 4.05
N ALA A 41 15.56 -9.71 2.95
CA ALA A 41 16.77 -9.35 2.20
C ALA A 41 16.66 -7.96 1.56
N VAL A 42 15.48 -7.58 1.06
CA VAL A 42 15.22 -6.24 0.54
C VAL A 42 15.38 -5.20 1.65
N LEU A 43 14.72 -5.42 2.79
CA LEU A 43 14.75 -4.49 3.91
C LEU A 43 16.15 -4.37 4.53
N ASP A 44 16.89 -5.46 4.69
CA ASP A 44 18.28 -5.46 5.17
C ASP A 44 19.16 -4.60 4.24
N GLY A 45 18.96 -4.66 2.93
CA GLY A 45 19.64 -3.78 1.97
C GLY A 45 19.27 -2.29 2.14
N LEU A 46 18.02 -1.98 2.48
CA LEU A 46 17.56 -0.61 2.71
C LEU A 46 18.02 -0.03 4.05
N TRP A 47 18.17 -0.87 5.08
CA TRP A 47 18.83 -0.50 6.32
C TRP A 47 20.31 -0.24 6.10
N ALA A 48 21.02 -1.15 5.42
CA ALA A 48 22.45 -1.02 5.16
C ALA A 48 22.80 0.21 4.31
N SER A 49 21.93 0.60 3.36
CA SER A 49 22.11 1.81 2.56
C SER A 49 21.80 3.11 3.30
N GLY A 50 21.22 3.03 4.50
CA GLY A 50 20.75 4.19 5.26
C GLY A 50 19.50 4.86 4.68
N LEU A 51 18.86 4.29 3.65
CA LEU A 51 17.60 4.84 3.12
C LEU A 51 16.45 4.63 4.11
N LEU A 52 16.26 3.40 4.60
CA LEU A 52 15.13 3.08 5.49
C LEU A 52 15.17 3.88 6.81
N PRO A 53 16.32 4.00 7.52
CA PRO A 53 16.42 4.90 8.68
C PRO A 53 16.04 6.35 8.37
N ARG A 54 16.47 6.90 7.21
CA ARG A 54 16.11 8.26 6.80
C ARG A 54 14.61 8.42 6.51
N LEU A 55 13.98 7.42 5.91
CA LEU A 55 12.54 7.43 5.63
C LEU A 55 11.72 7.38 6.92
N ILE A 56 12.17 6.58 7.90
CA ILE A 56 11.55 6.50 9.22
C ILE A 56 11.71 7.82 9.98
N ASP A 57 12.92 8.38 10.03
CA ASP A 57 13.21 9.65 10.73
C ASP A 57 12.39 10.83 10.16
N ARG A 58 12.21 10.86 8.83
CA ARG A 58 11.36 11.87 8.16
C ARG A 58 9.86 11.63 8.35
N GLY A 59 9.45 10.52 8.95
CA GLY A 59 8.05 10.13 9.10
C GLY A 59 7.37 9.71 7.80
N LEU A 60 8.14 9.31 6.78
CA LEU A 60 7.57 8.69 5.57
C LEU A 60 7.13 7.25 5.85
N ILE A 61 7.91 6.52 6.63
CA ILE A 61 7.60 5.14 7.05
C ILE A 61 7.38 5.13 8.56
N VAL A 62 6.45 4.30 9.02
CA VAL A 62 6.20 4.07 10.45
C VAL A 62 7.47 3.62 11.16
N GLY A 63 7.68 4.11 12.39
CA GLY A 63 8.78 3.66 13.24
C GLY A 63 8.85 2.14 13.25
N THR A 64 9.94 1.59 12.72
CA THR A 64 10.10 0.15 12.54
C THR A 64 11.53 -0.25 12.79
N HIS A 65 11.73 -1.28 13.61
CA HIS A 65 13.04 -1.89 13.83
C HIS A 65 12.97 -3.40 13.70
N LYS A 66 14.11 -3.98 13.35
CA LYS A 66 14.28 -5.43 13.28
C LYS A 66 14.37 -6.00 14.69
N VAL A 67 13.75 -7.16 14.92
CA VAL A 67 13.84 -7.86 16.20
C VAL A 67 15.12 -8.68 16.22
N ASP A 68 16.15 -8.15 16.90
CA ASP A 68 17.46 -8.81 17.02
C ASP A 68 17.73 -9.39 18.44
N GLU A 69 16.84 -9.12 19.40
CA GLU A 69 16.90 -9.65 20.77
C GLU A 69 16.81 -11.20 20.75
N PRO A 70 17.84 -11.95 21.17
CA PRO A 70 17.88 -13.41 20.99
C PRO A 70 16.73 -14.16 21.66
N GLU A 71 16.33 -13.74 22.86
CA GLU A 71 15.22 -14.35 23.60
C GLU A 71 13.89 -14.12 22.88
N MET A 72 13.60 -12.87 22.49
CA MET A 72 12.38 -12.52 21.76
C MET A 72 12.33 -13.21 20.40
N LEU A 73 13.43 -13.18 19.65
CA LEU A 73 13.53 -13.82 18.36
C LEU A 73 13.34 -15.34 18.44
N GLY A 74 13.89 -15.99 19.46
CA GLY A 74 13.69 -17.41 19.72
C GLY A 74 12.22 -17.75 19.97
N ALA A 75 11.53 -16.95 20.77
CA ALA A 75 10.12 -17.14 21.06
C ALA A 75 9.23 -16.90 19.82
N LEU A 76 9.49 -15.85 19.06
CA LEU A 76 8.77 -15.53 17.82
C LEU A 76 8.96 -16.63 16.76
N ARG A 77 10.17 -17.18 16.62
CA ARG A 77 10.44 -18.29 15.69
C ARG A 77 9.72 -19.57 16.08
N ALA A 78 9.59 -19.85 17.38
CA ALA A 78 8.88 -21.03 17.87
C ALA A 78 7.36 -20.94 17.58
N GLU A 79 6.77 -19.75 17.72
CA GLU A 79 5.34 -19.53 17.52
C GLU A 79 4.94 -19.31 16.06
N HIS A 80 5.83 -18.72 15.26
CA HIS A 80 5.57 -18.33 13.87
C HIS A 80 6.55 -19.01 12.90
N ALA A 81 6.71 -20.33 13.07
CA ALA A 81 7.59 -21.15 12.25
C ALA A 81 7.37 -20.92 10.74
N GLY A 82 8.46 -20.84 9.98
CA GLY A 82 8.45 -20.65 8.52
C GLY A 82 8.72 -19.23 8.02
N HIS A 83 8.79 -18.23 8.91
CA HIS A 83 9.16 -16.86 8.54
C HIS A 83 10.65 -16.61 8.77
N ALA A 84 11.26 -15.77 7.93
CA ALA A 84 12.70 -15.50 7.97
C ALA A 84 13.08 -14.45 9.01
N GLY A 85 12.19 -13.47 9.26
CA GLY A 85 12.43 -12.39 10.20
C GLY A 85 11.17 -11.80 10.79
N PHE A 86 11.36 -10.93 11.79
CA PHE A 86 10.31 -10.22 12.48
C PHE A 86 10.70 -8.75 12.62
N LEU A 87 9.72 -7.89 12.39
CA LEU A 87 9.83 -6.44 12.57
C LEU A 87 8.92 -6.03 13.71
N GLU A 88 9.34 -5.07 14.50
CA GLU A 88 8.46 -4.40 15.46
C GLU A 88 8.10 -3.03 14.93
N HIS A 89 6.80 -2.73 14.93
CA HIS A 89 6.25 -1.46 14.47
C HIS A 89 5.82 -0.60 15.65
N GLN A 90 6.01 0.70 15.50
CA GLN A 90 5.40 1.70 16.35
C GLN A 90 3.88 1.58 16.27
N VAL A 91 3.24 1.49 17.43
CA VAL A 91 1.78 1.50 17.53
C VAL A 91 1.25 2.90 17.26
N LEU A 92 0.37 3.02 16.26
CA LEU A 92 -0.37 4.25 16.01
C LEU A 92 -1.62 4.32 16.92
N PRO A 93 -1.93 5.47 17.55
CA PRO A 93 -3.06 5.59 18.47
C PRO A 93 -4.43 5.38 17.79
N THR A 94 -4.49 5.64 16.48
CA THR A 94 -5.72 5.59 15.71
C THR A 94 -5.41 5.01 14.34
N ILE A 95 -6.18 4.00 13.96
CA ILE A 95 -6.20 3.47 12.61
C ILE A 95 -7.43 4.07 11.91
N THR A 96 -7.21 4.55 10.70
CA THR A 96 -8.25 5.15 9.86
C THR A 96 -8.26 4.47 8.50
N TYR A 97 -9.41 4.50 7.84
CA TYR A 97 -9.60 3.86 6.54
C TYR A 97 -9.92 4.88 5.44
N PRO A 98 -9.64 4.58 4.16
CA PRO A 98 -9.89 5.50 3.04
C PRO A 98 -11.32 6.03 2.94
N TYR A 99 -12.32 5.25 3.36
CA TYR A 99 -13.73 5.68 3.38
C TYR A 99 -14.08 6.67 4.51
N GLU A 100 -13.17 6.89 5.46
CA GLU A 100 -13.31 7.86 6.56
C GLU A 100 -12.61 9.18 6.24
N TRP A 101 -11.74 9.18 5.22
CA TRP A 101 -10.90 10.31 4.89
C TRP A 101 -11.65 11.41 4.16
N THR A 102 -11.12 12.63 4.30
CA THR A 102 -11.50 13.75 3.43
C THR A 102 -10.82 13.64 2.07
N VAL A 103 -11.29 14.41 1.10
CA VAL A 103 -10.68 14.51 -0.24
C VAL A 103 -9.22 14.97 -0.13
N SER A 104 -8.92 15.93 0.75
CA SER A 104 -7.57 16.43 0.98
C SER A 104 -6.67 15.37 1.59
N MET A 105 -7.15 14.62 2.59
CA MET A 105 -6.39 13.51 3.17
C MET A 105 -6.04 12.45 2.11
N LEU A 106 -6.98 12.11 1.22
CA LEU A 106 -6.68 11.17 0.13
C LEU A 106 -5.63 11.71 -0.85
N ALA A 107 -5.68 13.02 -1.15
CA ALA A 107 -4.67 13.67 -1.98
C ALA A 107 -3.29 13.64 -1.29
N ASP A 108 -3.22 13.98 -0.01
CA ASP A 108 -1.98 13.94 0.78
C ASP A 108 -1.40 12.52 0.86
N ALA A 109 -2.25 11.51 1.04
CA ALA A 109 -1.85 10.10 1.03
C ALA A 109 -1.33 9.65 -0.34
N GLY A 110 -1.94 10.12 -1.43
CA GLY A 110 -1.49 9.86 -2.80
C GLY A 110 -0.13 10.49 -3.08
N THR A 111 0.07 11.76 -2.71
CA THR A 111 1.37 12.43 -2.82
C THR A 111 2.44 11.73 -1.99
N HIS A 112 2.14 11.37 -0.74
CA HIS A 112 3.04 10.61 0.10
C HIS A 112 3.46 9.28 -0.53
N THR A 113 2.53 8.56 -1.13
CA THR A 113 2.81 7.28 -1.82
C THR A 113 3.76 7.49 -3.00
N LEU A 114 3.57 8.56 -3.79
CA LEU A 114 4.47 8.89 -4.90
C LEU A 114 5.85 9.32 -4.42
N ASP A 115 5.91 10.14 -3.37
CA ASP A 115 7.18 10.58 -2.77
C ASP A 115 7.98 9.37 -2.26
N LEU A 116 7.31 8.44 -1.57
CA LEU A 116 7.93 7.19 -1.13
C LEU A 116 8.41 6.36 -2.32
N GLN A 117 7.58 6.19 -3.34
CA GLN A 117 7.95 5.45 -4.55
C GLN A 117 9.20 6.05 -5.22
N ILE A 118 9.29 7.38 -5.34
CA ILE A 118 10.46 8.06 -5.91
C ILE A 118 11.72 7.78 -5.09
N GLN A 119 11.64 7.86 -3.75
CA GLN A 119 12.79 7.57 -2.88
C GLN A 119 13.23 6.10 -2.98
N LEU A 120 12.30 5.17 -3.17
CA LEU A 120 12.61 3.74 -3.33
C LEU A 120 13.29 3.45 -4.67
N LEU A 121 12.91 4.15 -5.73
CA LEU A 121 13.54 4.00 -7.05
C LEU A 121 15.04 4.32 -7.01
N ASP A 122 15.45 5.33 -6.22
CA ASP A 122 16.87 5.67 -6.04
C ASP A 122 17.69 4.53 -5.41
N ALA A 123 17.04 3.61 -4.69
CA ALA A 123 17.64 2.41 -4.12
C ALA A 123 17.37 1.12 -4.95
N GLY A 124 16.87 1.26 -6.19
CA GLY A 124 16.53 0.13 -7.04
C GLY A 124 15.36 -0.72 -6.53
N CYS A 125 14.49 -0.13 -5.72
CA CYS A 125 13.31 -0.77 -5.13
C CYS A 125 12.03 -0.09 -5.63
N ALA A 126 10.88 -0.75 -5.43
CA ALA A 126 9.57 -0.20 -5.73
C ALA A 126 8.50 -0.76 -4.78
N LEU A 127 7.35 -0.06 -4.71
CA LEU A 127 6.15 -0.57 -4.07
C LEU A 127 5.43 -1.55 -5.01
N LYS A 128 5.20 -2.76 -4.55
CA LYS A 128 4.40 -3.78 -5.26
C LYS A 128 2.90 -3.65 -5.00
N ASP A 129 2.54 -3.02 -3.88
CA ASP A 129 1.16 -2.70 -3.50
C ASP A 129 1.05 -1.20 -3.17
N ALA A 130 0.30 -0.47 -3.98
CA ALA A 130 0.02 0.95 -3.82
C ALA A 130 -1.41 1.19 -3.31
N THR A 131 -1.89 0.35 -2.41
CA THR A 131 -3.18 0.49 -1.75
C THR A 131 -3.23 1.66 -0.76
N ALA A 132 -4.31 2.44 -0.78
CA ALA A 132 -4.53 3.50 0.21
C ALA A 132 -4.61 2.95 1.65
N TYR A 133 -4.93 1.67 1.83
CA TYR A 133 -4.95 1.04 3.15
C TYR A 133 -3.57 0.90 3.81
N ASN A 134 -2.48 1.05 3.03
CA ASN A 134 -1.10 1.05 3.53
C ASN A 134 -0.66 2.42 4.06
N ILE A 135 -1.52 3.43 3.98
CA ILE A 135 -1.28 4.76 4.55
C ILE A 135 -2.14 4.94 5.79
N GLN A 136 -1.53 5.47 6.85
CA GLN A 136 -2.20 5.91 8.06
C GLN A 136 -1.88 7.38 8.34
N PHE A 137 -2.55 7.97 9.33
CA PHE A 137 -2.31 9.36 9.71
C PHE A 137 -1.77 9.44 11.15
N ALA A 138 -0.53 9.91 11.28
CA ALA A 138 0.07 10.23 12.57
C ALA A 138 0.17 11.76 12.69
N GLN A 139 -0.51 12.35 13.68
CA GLN A 139 -0.53 13.81 13.88
C GLN A 139 -0.88 14.59 12.61
N SER A 140 -1.91 14.13 11.89
CA SER A 140 -2.38 14.71 10.61
C SER A 140 -1.40 14.59 9.44
N ARG A 141 -0.31 13.82 9.56
CA ARG A 141 0.60 13.52 8.46
C ARG A 141 0.42 12.09 7.96
N PRO A 142 0.39 11.86 6.64
CA PRO A 142 0.37 10.51 6.09
C PRO A 142 1.67 9.79 6.44
N ILE A 143 1.56 8.51 6.81
CA ILE A 143 2.66 7.63 7.16
C ILE A 143 2.42 6.24 6.56
N PHE A 144 3.45 5.67 5.95
CA PHE A 144 3.39 4.34 5.33
C PHE A 144 3.64 3.24 6.37
N ILE A 145 2.78 2.21 6.39
CA ILE A 145 2.81 1.16 7.44
C ILE A 145 3.18 -0.25 6.96
N ASP A 146 3.25 -0.49 5.66
CA ASP A 146 3.38 -1.85 5.09
C ASP A 146 4.72 -2.11 4.40
N LEU A 147 5.79 -2.26 5.18
CA LEU A 147 7.15 -2.43 4.64
C LEU A 147 7.31 -3.69 3.76
N THR A 148 6.47 -4.72 3.96
CA THR A 148 6.48 -5.96 3.17
C THR A 148 5.99 -5.78 1.72
N SER A 149 5.42 -4.61 1.40
CA SER A 149 5.09 -4.24 0.03
C SER A 149 6.28 -3.68 -0.78
N ILE A 150 7.43 -3.46 -0.13
CA ILE A 150 8.64 -2.98 -0.81
C ILE A 150 9.36 -4.19 -1.41
N GLU A 151 9.67 -4.11 -2.71
CA GLU A 151 10.38 -5.17 -3.42
C GLU A 151 11.49 -4.62 -4.32
N ARG A 152 12.32 -5.52 -4.83
CA ARG A 152 13.23 -5.24 -5.94
C ARG A 152 12.59 -5.75 -7.23
N PRO A 153 11.97 -4.87 -8.04
CA PRO A 153 11.28 -5.31 -9.24
C PRO A 153 12.28 -5.84 -10.28
N GLN A 154 11.85 -6.80 -11.10
CA GLN A 154 12.65 -7.26 -12.25
C GLN A 154 12.94 -6.13 -13.24
N ARG A 155 12.04 -5.14 -13.32
CA ARG A 155 12.12 -3.96 -14.18
C ARG A 155 11.82 -2.71 -13.38
N LEU A 156 12.82 -1.87 -13.17
CA LEU A 156 12.68 -0.61 -12.43
C LEU A 156 12.01 0.50 -13.25
N ASP A 157 12.04 0.38 -14.58
CA ASP A 157 11.42 1.34 -15.51
C ASP A 157 9.89 1.22 -15.59
N LEU A 158 9.31 0.18 -14.98
CA LEU A 158 7.87 -0.06 -14.93
C LEU A 158 7.43 -0.21 -13.48
N TRP A 159 6.49 0.65 -13.08
CA TRP A 159 5.85 0.51 -11.79
C TRP A 159 4.59 -0.36 -11.90
N PHE A 160 4.70 -1.63 -11.51
CA PHE A 160 3.61 -2.60 -11.60
C PHE A 160 2.36 -2.19 -10.80
N ALA A 161 2.54 -1.49 -9.68
CA ALA A 161 1.43 -1.02 -8.85
C ALA A 161 0.79 0.28 -9.37
N LEU A 162 1.25 0.87 -10.48
CA LEU A 162 0.69 2.13 -11.02
C LEU A 162 -0.82 2.04 -11.27
N GLY A 163 -1.30 0.92 -11.81
CA GLY A 163 -2.73 0.70 -12.03
C GLY A 163 -3.52 0.72 -10.73
N GLN A 164 -2.97 0.12 -9.67
CA GLN A 164 -3.57 0.13 -8.33
C GLN A 164 -3.52 1.53 -7.71
N PHE A 165 -2.39 2.24 -7.83
CA PHE A 165 -2.27 3.63 -7.41
C PHE A 165 -3.37 4.51 -8.06
N MET A 166 -3.60 4.34 -9.36
CA MET A 166 -4.65 5.06 -10.06
C MET A 166 -6.05 4.75 -9.48
N GLN A 167 -6.34 3.47 -9.21
CA GLN A 167 -7.62 3.04 -8.63
C GLN A 167 -7.82 3.56 -7.20
N MET A 168 -6.75 3.62 -6.42
CA MET A 168 -6.80 3.91 -4.99
C MET A 168 -6.73 5.41 -4.68
N PHE A 169 -6.11 6.20 -5.54
CA PHE A 169 -5.91 7.65 -5.30
C PHE A 169 -6.44 8.51 -6.46
N LEU A 170 -5.95 8.29 -7.67
CA LEU A 170 -6.20 9.23 -8.78
C LEU A 170 -7.68 9.25 -9.22
N TYR A 171 -8.26 8.09 -9.51
CA TYR A 171 -9.64 7.97 -9.96
C TYR A 171 -10.68 8.52 -8.99
N PRO A 172 -10.64 8.20 -7.67
CA PRO A 172 -11.57 8.81 -6.72
C PRO A 172 -11.44 10.33 -6.67
N LEU A 173 -10.22 10.88 -6.75
CA LEU A 173 -10.00 12.33 -6.79
C LEU A 173 -10.57 12.96 -8.08
N LEU A 174 -10.37 12.33 -9.24
CA LEU A 174 -10.92 12.79 -10.51
C LEU A 174 -12.45 12.79 -10.51
N LEU A 175 -13.08 11.71 -10.00
CA LEU A 175 -14.54 11.60 -9.91
C LEU A 175 -15.12 12.64 -8.97
N THR A 176 -14.48 12.85 -7.82
CA THR A 176 -14.88 13.89 -6.87
C THR A 176 -14.79 15.28 -7.50
N ARG A 177 -13.65 15.60 -8.14
CA ARG A 177 -13.40 16.91 -8.73
C ARG A 177 -14.31 17.24 -9.90
N TYR A 178 -14.52 16.30 -10.82
CA TYR A 178 -15.18 16.58 -12.09
C TYR A 178 -16.64 16.11 -12.17
N ARG A 179 -17.05 15.16 -11.31
CA ARG A 179 -18.40 14.60 -11.32
C ARG A 179 -19.13 14.77 -9.98
N GLY A 180 -18.49 15.39 -8.98
CA GLY A 180 -19.11 15.65 -7.67
C GLY A 180 -19.41 14.37 -6.90
N TRP A 181 -18.64 13.30 -7.12
CA TRP A 181 -18.84 12.05 -6.39
C TRP A 181 -18.48 12.21 -4.91
N ASP A 182 -19.24 11.53 -4.06
CA ASP A 182 -18.88 11.35 -2.66
C ASP A 182 -17.78 10.29 -2.53
N LEU A 183 -16.71 10.62 -1.80
CA LEU A 183 -15.55 9.76 -1.66
C LEU A 183 -15.88 8.47 -0.88
N ARG A 184 -16.74 8.56 0.13
CA ARG A 184 -17.11 7.40 0.96
C ARG A 184 -17.81 6.33 0.13
N SER A 185 -18.66 6.77 -0.79
CA SER A 185 -19.36 5.93 -1.76
C SER A 185 -18.45 5.26 -2.80
N TYR A 186 -17.20 5.72 -2.95
CA TYR A 186 -16.22 5.10 -3.83
C TYR A 186 -15.66 3.81 -3.22
N PHE A 187 -15.16 3.90 -1.97
CA PHE A 187 -14.47 2.79 -1.30
C PHE A 187 -15.40 1.78 -0.61
N ARG A 188 -16.57 2.22 -0.13
CA ARG A 188 -17.51 1.32 0.58
C ARG A 188 -18.00 0.13 -0.26
N PRO A 189 -18.36 0.28 -1.55
CA PRO A 189 -18.75 -0.86 -2.37
C PRO A 189 -17.56 -1.59 -3.01
N SER A 190 -16.39 -0.95 -3.10
CA SER A 190 -15.19 -1.55 -3.70
C SER A 190 -13.93 -1.15 -2.95
N ILE A 191 -13.45 -2.08 -2.13
CA ILE A 191 -12.23 -1.91 -1.32
C ILE A 191 -11.01 -1.67 -2.23
N GLY A 192 -10.92 -2.35 -3.38
CA GLY A 192 -9.84 -2.19 -4.34
C GLY A 192 -9.99 -1.00 -5.30
N GLY A 193 -11.01 -0.15 -5.10
CA GLY A 193 -11.34 0.91 -6.05
C GLY A 193 -12.07 0.41 -7.29
N ARG A 194 -12.18 1.27 -8.31
CA ARG A 194 -12.98 1.01 -9.52
C ARG A 194 -12.10 0.86 -10.75
N SER A 195 -12.54 0.04 -11.70
CA SER A 195 -11.80 -0.18 -12.94
C SER A 195 -11.73 1.09 -13.78
N ILE A 196 -10.71 1.19 -14.65
CA ILE A 196 -10.56 2.32 -15.55
C ILE A 196 -11.76 2.47 -16.51
N GLU A 197 -12.39 1.37 -16.92
CA GLU A 197 -13.60 1.38 -17.76
C GLU A 197 -14.78 2.02 -17.04
N GLU A 198 -14.97 1.69 -15.76
CA GLU A 198 -16.05 2.24 -14.94
C GLU A 198 -15.88 3.74 -14.75
N VAL A 199 -14.64 4.15 -14.43
CA VAL A 199 -14.29 5.57 -14.28
C VAL A 199 -14.49 6.30 -15.60
N ALA A 200 -13.96 5.78 -16.71
CA ALA A 200 -14.07 6.39 -18.03
C ALA A 200 -15.53 6.50 -18.52
N ARG A 201 -16.40 5.52 -18.21
CA ARG A 201 -17.84 5.62 -18.52
C ARG A 201 -18.46 6.85 -17.90
N SER A 202 -18.06 7.22 -16.67
CA SER A 202 -18.58 8.41 -16.01
C SER A 202 -18.27 9.71 -16.76
N PHE A 203 -17.14 9.83 -17.47
CA PHE A 203 -16.75 11.08 -18.15
C PHE A 203 -17.38 11.26 -19.55
N GLY A 204 -18.03 10.23 -20.10
CA GLY A 204 -18.48 10.24 -21.50
C GLY A 204 -17.33 10.34 -22.49
N TRP A 205 -17.61 10.35 -23.80
CA TRP A 205 -16.56 10.38 -24.82
C TRP A 205 -15.89 11.76 -24.94
N LEU A 206 -16.66 12.85 -24.87
CA LEU A 206 -16.14 14.22 -24.92
C LEU A 206 -15.32 14.59 -23.70
N GLY A 207 -15.77 14.17 -22.50
CA GLY A 207 -15.06 14.49 -21.26
C GLY A 207 -13.68 13.87 -21.18
N ARG A 208 -13.49 12.69 -21.78
CA ARG A 208 -12.19 12.01 -21.87
C ARG A 208 -11.16 12.77 -22.71
N LEU A 209 -11.60 13.58 -23.67
CA LEU A 209 -10.68 14.34 -24.54
C LEU A 209 -10.13 15.61 -23.88
N ARG A 210 -10.54 15.90 -22.63
CA ARG A 210 -10.01 17.04 -21.88
C ARG A 210 -8.50 16.86 -21.69
N PRO A 211 -7.68 17.90 -21.95
CA PRO A 211 -6.22 17.81 -21.80
C PRO A 211 -5.77 17.29 -20.43
N ALA A 212 -6.46 17.72 -19.37
CA ALA A 212 -6.18 17.30 -17.98
C ALA A 212 -6.52 15.83 -17.67
N LEU A 213 -7.18 15.10 -18.57
CA LEU A 213 -7.54 13.69 -18.41
C LEU A 213 -6.86 12.80 -19.45
N LEU A 214 -6.09 13.38 -20.38
CA LEU A 214 -5.50 12.63 -21.49
C LEU A 214 -4.49 11.60 -20.98
N LEU A 215 -3.55 12.01 -20.12
CA LEU A 215 -2.51 11.15 -19.59
C LEU A 215 -3.02 10.23 -18.47
N ASP A 216 -3.99 10.71 -17.68
CA ASP A 216 -4.43 10.04 -16.45
C ASP A 216 -5.57 9.06 -16.66
N LEU A 217 -6.36 9.21 -17.74
CA LEU A 217 -7.55 8.41 -17.97
C LEU A 217 -7.64 7.89 -19.42
N THR A 218 -7.42 8.76 -20.41
CA THR A 218 -7.69 8.39 -21.81
C THR A 218 -6.60 7.51 -22.42
N LEU A 219 -5.34 7.88 -22.23
CA LEU A 219 -4.20 7.10 -22.69
C LEU A 219 -4.14 5.73 -21.99
N PRO A 220 -4.25 5.64 -20.64
CA PRO A 220 -4.26 4.35 -19.97
C PRO A 220 -5.43 3.47 -20.42
N LEU A 221 -6.62 4.03 -20.67
CA LEU A 221 -7.79 3.28 -21.17
C LEU A 221 -7.54 2.74 -22.58
N TRP A 222 -6.92 3.55 -23.45
CA TRP A 222 -6.60 3.14 -24.81
C TRP A 222 -5.56 2.01 -24.81
N LEU A 223 -4.49 2.15 -24.02
CA LEU A 223 -3.46 1.12 -23.86
C LEU A 223 -4.04 -0.17 -23.28
N HIS A 224 -4.91 -0.07 -22.27
CA HIS A 224 -5.58 -1.23 -21.67
C HIS A 224 -6.39 -2.01 -22.71
N ARG A 225 -7.25 -1.32 -23.47
CA ARG A 225 -8.04 -1.94 -24.54
C ARG A 225 -7.20 -2.52 -25.67
N TRP A 226 -6.08 -1.89 -25.99
CA TRP A 226 -5.15 -2.40 -27.00
C TRP A 226 -4.49 -3.71 -26.53
N ALA A 227 -4.02 -3.75 -25.28
CA ALA A 227 -3.44 -4.94 -24.66
C ALA A 227 -4.46 -6.11 -24.59
N GLU A 228 -5.70 -5.85 -24.18
CA GLU A 228 -6.76 -6.87 -24.13
C GLU A 228 -7.05 -7.48 -25.51
N LYS A 229 -7.11 -6.65 -26.56
CA LYS A 229 -7.30 -7.13 -27.94
C LYS A 229 -6.16 -8.03 -28.39
N GLY A 230 -4.92 -7.65 -28.09
CA GLY A 230 -3.73 -8.45 -28.40
C GLY A 230 -3.71 -9.80 -27.67
N GLN A 231 -4.18 -9.85 -26.42
CA GLN A 231 -4.28 -11.09 -25.66
C GLN A 231 -5.40 -12.01 -26.17
N ARG A 232 -6.57 -11.45 -26.52
CA ARG A 232 -7.66 -12.23 -27.13
C ARG A 232 -7.23 -12.85 -28.46
N ALA A 233 -6.58 -12.07 -29.33
CA ALA A 233 -6.05 -12.56 -30.60
C ALA A 233 -5.01 -13.68 -30.43
N LYS A 234 -4.23 -13.70 -29.34
CA LYS A 234 -3.30 -14.81 -29.03
C LYS A 234 -4.00 -16.06 -28.48
N ARG A 235 -5.12 -15.91 -27.77
CA ARG A 235 -5.91 -17.03 -27.23
C ARG A 235 -6.74 -17.72 -28.30
N ASP A 236 -7.17 -16.99 -29.33
CA ASP A 236 -7.96 -17.54 -30.44
C ASP A 236 -7.10 -18.29 -31.49
N VAL A 237 -5.76 -18.26 -31.36
CA VAL A 237 -4.79 -18.90 -32.28
C VAL A 237 -4.17 -20.18 -31.67
N LEU A 238 -4.48 -20.49 -30.41
CA LEU A 238 -4.08 -21.72 -29.69
C LEU A 238 -5.28 -22.66 -29.56
#